data_AF-A0A1V3QL42-F1
#
_entry.id   AF-A0A1V3QL42-F1
#
_cell.length_a   1.000
_cell.length_b   1.000
_cell.length_c   1.000
_cell.angle_alpha   90.00
_cell.angle_beta   90.00
_cell.angle_gamma   90.00
#
_symmetry.space_group_name_H-M   'P 1'
#
loop_
_entity.id
_entity.type
_entity.pdbx_description
1 polymer ?
#
loop_
_entity_poly.entity_id
_entity_poly.type
_entity_poly.pdbx_seq_one_letter_code
_entity_poly.pdbx_strand_id
1 'polypeptide(L)'
;MNHKFKTILFKSLTLLPNKVDDFFYHKIQMFFDKTTLDNRLKSVESTYLRLNAILNKLEIDLKDKTVFEFGSGWFPSMPYFFKYNLEVKKVVTFDINEHFQRKTILELNEIFSKKYDCNI
;
A
#
# COMPACT_ATOMS: atom_id res chain seq x y z
N MET A 1 -17.84 6.25 -8.95
CA MET A 1 -18.95 5.35 -9.35
C MET A 1 -20.00 5.38 -8.24
N ASN A 2 -21.29 5.33 -8.55
CA ASN A 2 -22.34 5.30 -7.53
C ASN A 2 -22.12 4.07 -6.62
N HIS A 3 -21.99 4.27 -5.31
CA HIS A 3 -21.65 3.23 -4.34
C HIS A 3 -22.58 2.01 -4.46
N LYS A 4 -23.87 2.25 -4.73
CA LYS A 4 -24.88 1.20 -4.92
C LYS A 4 -24.54 0.23 -6.06
N PHE A 5 -24.05 0.76 -7.20
CA PHE A 5 -23.69 -0.07 -8.35
C PHE A 5 -22.46 -0.93 -8.06
N LYS A 6 -21.46 -0.36 -7.35
CA LYS A 6 -20.26 -1.10 -6.91
C LYS A 6 -20.64 -2.28 -6.02
N THR A 7 -21.54 -2.05 -5.06
CA THR A 7 -22.01 -3.10 -4.14
C THR A 7 -22.75 -4.22 -4.88
N ILE A 8 -23.62 -3.89 -5.84
CA ILE A 8 -24.36 -4.90 -6.61
C ILE A 8 -23.38 -5.73 -7.45
N LEU A 9 -22.44 -5.09 -8.14
CA LEU A 9 -21.43 -5.77 -8.95
C LEU A 9 -20.63 -6.80 -8.12
N PHE A 10 -20.12 -6.40 -6.95
CA PHE A 10 -19.33 -7.32 -6.12
C PHE A 10 -20.16 -8.44 -5.49
N LYS A 11 -21.42 -8.17 -5.11
CA LYS A 11 -22.33 -9.22 -4.63
C LYS A 11 -22.68 -10.25 -5.70
N SER A 12 -22.76 -9.83 -6.96
CA SER A 12 -22.96 -10.76 -8.08
C SER A 12 -21.71 -11.61 -8.34
N LEU A 13 -20.52 -11.02 -8.21
CA LEU A 13 -19.25 -11.74 -8.39
C LEU A 13 -19.04 -12.82 -7.33
N THR A 14 -19.48 -12.61 -6.09
CA THR A 14 -19.40 -13.63 -5.02
C THR A 14 -20.24 -14.89 -5.27
N LEU A 15 -21.09 -14.92 -6.31
CA LEU A 15 -21.84 -16.11 -6.72
C LEU A 15 -21.07 -16.98 -7.72
N LEU A 16 -19.92 -16.51 -8.22
CA LEU A 16 -19.06 -17.27 -9.12
C LEU A 16 -18.18 -18.26 -8.32
N PRO A 17 -17.73 -19.36 -8.93
CA PRO A 17 -16.83 -20.30 -8.26
C PRO A 17 -15.57 -19.60 -7.75
N ASN A 18 -15.15 -19.91 -6.51
CA ASN A 18 -14.07 -19.27 -5.70
C ASN A 18 -12.71 -18.97 -6.38
N LYS A 19 -12.49 -19.34 -7.64
CA LYS A 19 -11.28 -18.99 -8.39
C LYS A 19 -11.52 -17.92 -9.47
N VAL A 20 -12.77 -17.70 -9.83
CA VAL A 20 -13.21 -16.85 -10.93
C VAL A 20 -13.62 -15.48 -10.39
N ASP A 21 -14.29 -15.46 -9.24
CA ASP A 21 -14.63 -14.26 -8.49
C ASP A 21 -13.37 -13.46 -8.09
N ASP A 22 -12.34 -14.10 -7.55
CA ASP A 22 -11.07 -13.45 -7.19
C ASP A 22 -10.39 -12.81 -8.40
N PHE A 23 -10.27 -13.55 -9.51
CA PHE A 23 -9.65 -13.03 -10.73
C PHE A 23 -10.39 -11.80 -11.28
N PHE A 24 -11.73 -11.86 -11.35
CA PHE A 24 -12.53 -10.73 -11.83
C PHE A 24 -12.52 -9.58 -10.83
N TYR A 25 -12.58 -9.86 -9.53
CA TYR A 25 -12.46 -8.86 -8.47
C TYR A 25 -11.16 -8.06 -8.62
N HIS A 26 -10.02 -8.76 -8.74
CA HIS A 26 -8.71 -8.15 -8.89
C HIS A 26 -8.60 -7.32 -10.19
N LYS A 27 -9.08 -7.84 -11.32
CA LYS A 27 -9.08 -7.09 -12.59
C LYS A 27 -9.99 -5.86 -12.56
N ILE A 28 -11.17 -6.00 -11.98
CA ILE A 28 -12.15 -4.92 -11.85
C ILE A 28 -11.61 -3.84 -10.92
N GLN A 29 -10.98 -4.22 -9.80
CA GLN A 29 -10.33 -3.28 -8.91
C GLN A 29 -9.21 -2.53 -9.61
N MET A 30 -8.30 -3.22 -10.30
CA MET A 30 -7.24 -2.57 -11.08
C MET A 30 -7.79 -1.63 -12.16
N PHE A 31 -8.86 -2.03 -12.86
CA PHE A 31 -9.46 -1.20 -13.91
C PHE A 31 -10.15 0.06 -13.37
N PHE A 32 -10.79 -0.04 -12.21
CA PHE A 32 -11.46 1.11 -11.57
C PHE A 32 -10.50 1.99 -10.77
N ASP A 33 -9.29 1.51 -10.52
CA ASP A 33 -8.27 2.25 -9.82
C ASP A 33 -7.61 3.29 -10.73
N LYS A 34 -8.24 4.46 -10.83
CA LYS A 34 -7.73 5.62 -11.57
C LYS A 34 -6.73 6.46 -10.78
N THR A 35 -6.32 6.01 -9.60
CA THR A 35 -5.38 6.79 -8.78
C THR A 35 -3.97 6.57 -9.27
N THR A 36 -3.26 7.67 -9.55
CA THR A 36 -1.83 7.62 -9.87
C THR A 36 -1.06 7.14 -8.64
N LEU A 37 0.12 6.55 -8.87
CA LEU A 37 1.05 6.18 -7.78
C LEU A 37 1.35 7.38 -6.87
N ASP A 38 1.44 8.59 -7.41
CA ASP A 38 1.63 9.83 -6.64
C ASP A 38 0.46 10.11 -5.67
N ASN A 39 -0.78 9.96 -6.14
CA ASN A 39 -1.97 10.15 -5.29
C ASN A 39 -2.02 9.09 -4.17
N ARG A 40 -1.65 7.85 -4.49
CA ARG A 40 -1.57 6.77 -3.51
C ARG A 40 -0.49 7.05 -2.47
N LEU A 41 0.69 7.49 -2.91
CA LEU A 41 1.80 7.85 -2.05
C LEU A 41 1.42 9.00 -1.10
N LYS A 42 0.71 10.03 -1.58
CA LYS A 42 0.14 11.10 -0.73
C LYS A 42 -0.84 10.56 0.32
N SER A 43 -1.69 9.60 -0.04
CA SER A 43 -2.61 8.97 0.92
C SER A 43 -1.84 8.22 2.01
N VAL A 44 -0.80 7.47 1.65
CA VAL A 44 0.02 6.72 2.61
C VAL A 44 0.85 7.66 3.48
N GLU A 45 1.39 8.74 2.91
CA GLU A 45 2.08 9.80 3.66
C GLU A 45 1.21 10.37 4.79
N SER A 46 -0.06 10.64 4.53
CA SER A 46 -0.99 11.10 5.59
C SER A 46 -1.15 10.08 6.73
N THR A 47 -1.13 8.79 6.38
CA THR A 47 -1.21 7.68 7.35
C THR A 47 0.09 7.56 8.15
N TYR A 48 1.23 7.67 7.48
CA TYR A 48 2.55 7.73 8.11
C TYR A 48 2.64 8.89 9.10
N LEU A 49 2.22 10.10 8.74
CA LEU A 49 2.28 11.27 9.63
C LEU A 49 1.46 11.04 10.90
N ARG A 50 0.28 10.42 10.78
CA ARG A 50 -0.55 10.05 11.93
C ARG A 50 0.12 8.97 12.79
N LEU A 51 0.71 7.96 12.18
CA LEU A 51 1.47 6.93 12.90
C LEU A 51 2.64 7.56 13.66
N ASN A 52 3.44 8.40 13.00
CA ASN A 52 4.57 9.09 13.61
C ASN A 52 4.14 9.93 14.81
N ALA A 53 3.03 10.65 14.71
CA ALA A 53 2.46 11.40 15.84
C ALA A 53 2.09 10.49 17.03
N ILE A 54 1.56 9.30 16.77
CA ILE A 54 1.24 8.31 17.82
C ILE A 54 2.51 7.74 18.44
N LEU A 55 3.50 7.35 17.62
CA LEU A 55 4.79 6.83 18.08
C LEU A 55 5.49 7.84 18.99
N ASN A 56 5.56 9.10 18.56
CA ASN A 56 6.13 10.19 19.35
C ASN A 56 5.38 10.39 20.67
N LYS A 57 4.04 10.36 20.65
CA LYS A 57 3.24 10.49 21.88
C LYS A 57 3.49 9.34 22.87
N LEU A 58 3.80 8.15 22.36
CA LEU A 58 4.09 6.96 23.16
C LEU A 58 5.57 6.79 23.47
N GLU A 59 6.43 7.73 23.05
CA GLU A 59 7.89 7.67 23.19
C GLU A 59 8.49 6.39 22.59
N ILE A 60 7.90 5.91 21.48
CA ILE A 60 8.36 4.72 20.75
C ILE A 60 9.23 5.18 19.58
N ASP A 61 10.54 4.94 19.70
CA ASP A 61 11.48 5.08 18.59
C ASP A 61 11.57 3.78 17.79
N LEU A 62 11.52 3.87 16.46
CA LEU A 62 11.65 2.73 15.54
C LEU A 62 13.02 2.65 14.86
N LYS A 63 13.90 3.62 15.08
CA LYS A 63 15.25 3.64 14.53
C LYS A 63 16.01 2.36 14.85
N ASP A 64 16.69 1.82 13.85
CA ASP A 64 17.49 0.60 13.91
C ASP A 64 16.73 -0.69 14.31
N LYS A 65 15.40 -0.63 14.43
CA LYS A 65 14.56 -1.79 14.75
C LYS A 65 14.20 -2.59 13.49
N THR A 66 13.59 -3.75 13.73
CA THR A 66 12.89 -4.51 12.68
C THR A 66 11.40 -4.27 12.82
N VAL A 67 10.75 -3.83 11.75
CA VAL A 67 9.30 -3.65 11.68
C VAL A 67 8.68 -4.77 10.85
N PHE A 68 7.66 -5.41 11.41
CA PHE A 68 6.80 -6.35 10.69
C PHE A 68 5.48 -5.67 10.36
N GLU A 69 5.14 -5.62 9.07
CA GLU A 69 3.91 -5.06 8.55
C GLU A 69 3.04 -6.18 7.96
N PHE A 70 1.76 -6.17 8.30
CA PHE A 70 0.75 -7.04 7.71
C PHE A 70 -0.25 -6.21 6.91
N GLY A 71 -0.58 -6.68 5.70
CA GLY A 71 -1.50 -6.01 4.81
C GLY A 71 -0.88 -4.79 4.14
N SER A 72 0.21 -4.98 3.39
CA SER A 72 0.78 -3.90 2.56
C SER A 72 -0.21 -3.38 1.52
N GLY A 73 -1.24 -4.17 1.20
CA GLY A 73 -2.21 -3.88 0.16
C GLY A 73 -1.53 -3.75 -1.19
N TRP A 74 -2.30 -3.33 -2.19
CA TRP A 74 -1.91 -3.37 -3.60
C TRP A 74 -0.55 -2.75 -3.97
N PHE A 75 -0.08 -1.79 -3.16
CA PHE A 75 1.13 -1.00 -3.39
C PHE A 75 1.88 -0.83 -2.08
N PRO A 76 3.11 -1.35 -1.94
CA PRO A 76 3.82 -1.39 -0.67
C PRO A 76 4.55 -0.07 -0.42
N SER A 77 3.82 1.05 -0.30
CA SER A 77 4.44 2.37 -0.08
C SER A 77 4.83 2.63 1.38
N MET A 78 4.09 2.07 2.34
CA MET A 78 4.36 2.28 3.77
C MET A 78 5.76 1.78 4.22
N PRO A 79 6.28 0.64 3.71
CA PRO A 79 7.66 0.21 3.96
C PRO A 79 8.74 1.26 3.68
N TYR A 80 8.52 2.14 2.71
CA TYR A 80 9.48 3.19 2.35
C TYR A 80 9.56 4.24 3.46
N PHE A 81 8.42 4.66 4.01
CA PHE A 81 8.38 5.58 5.14
C PHE A 81 9.07 4.98 6.38
N PHE A 82 8.84 3.70 6.66
CA PHE A 82 9.57 3.01 7.73
C PHE A 82 11.09 3.05 7.47
N LYS A 83 11.52 2.69 6.26
CA LYS A 83 12.94 2.57 5.94
C LYS A 83 13.67 3.91 5.93
N TYR A 84 13.10 4.91 5.26
CA TYR A 84 13.80 6.16 4.93
C TYR A 84 13.44 7.33 5.86
N ASN A 85 12.20 7.40 6.37
CA ASN A 85 11.79 8.51 7.24
C ASN A 85 11.88 8.16 8.73
N LEU A 86 11.73 6.89 9.09
CA LEU A 86 11.82 6.40 10.48
C LEU A 86 13.12 5.60 10.76
N GLU A 87 14.03 5.55 9.78
CA GLU A 87 15.36 4.93 9.90
C GLU A 87 15.31 3.47 10.42
N VAL A 88 14.25 2.74 10.05
CA VAL A 88 14.09 1.33 10.43
C VAL A 88 15.18 0.50 9.74
N LYS A 89 15.87 -0.35 10.50
CA LYS A 89 16.94 -1.21 9.95
C LYS A 89 16.40 -2.17 8.90
N LYS A 90 15.30 -2.85 9.22
CA LYS A 90 14.67 -3.86 8.36
C LYS A 90 13.16 -3.75 8.43
N VAL A 91 12.52 -3.70 7.26
CA VAL A 91 11.06 -3.79 7.13
C VAL A 91 10.73 -5.13 6.49
N VAL A 92 9.85 -5.89 7.12
CA VAL A 92 9.32 -7.13 6.58
C VAL A 92 7.82 -6.94 6.41
N THR A 93 7.37 -6.84 5.16
CA THR A 93 5.97 -6.62 4.83
C THR A 93 5.38 -7.86 4.17
N PHE A 94 4.15 -8.20 4.55
CA PHE A 94 3.42 -9.34 4.00
C PHE A 94 2.00 -8.90 3.62
N ASP A 95 1.54 -9.36 2.47
CA ASP A 95 0.13 -9.35 2.09
C ASP A 95 -0.30 -10.80 1.80
N ILE A 96 -1.59 -11.09 1.97
CA ILE A 96 -2.14 -12.42 1.65
C ILE A 96 -2.14 -12.65 0.13
N ASN A 97 -2.19 -11.58 -0.65
CA ASN A 97 -2.31 -11.62 -2.09
C ASN A 97 -0.97 -11.29 -2.76
N GLU A 98 -0.61 -12.05 -3.80
CA GLU A 98 0.59 -11.80 -4.61
C GLU A 98 0.28 -10.83 -5.77
N HIS A 99 0.10 -9.54 -5.47
CA HIS A 99 -0.26 -8.54 -6.48
C HIS A 99 0.88 -7.56 -6.84
N PHE A 100 2.07 -7.71 -6.25
CA PHE A 100 3.18 -6.81 -6.57
C PHE A 100 3.73 -7.07 -7.96
N GLN A 101 3.81 -5.99 -8.75
CA GLN A 101 4.41 -6.01 -10.08
C GLN A 101 5.73 -5.25 -10.04
N ARG A 102 6.80 -5.87 -10.54
CA ARG A 102 8.15 -5.28 -10.57
C ARG A 102 8.16 -3.88 -11.18
N LYS A 103 7.45 -3.67 -12.29
CA LYS A 103 7.36 -2.37 -12.97
C LYS A 103 6.84 -1.29 -12.04
N THR A 104 5.76 -1.58 -11.31
CA THR A 104 5.14 -0.66 -10.35
C THR A 104 6.08 -0.34 -9.18
N ILE A 105 6.86 -1.31 -8.70
CA ILE A 105 7.85 -1.07 -7.66
C ILE A 105 8.97 -0.15 -8.14
N LEU A 106 9.46 -0.34 -9.37
CA LEU A 106 10.47 0.54 -9.95
C LEU A 106 9.96 1.98 -10.13
N GLU A 107 8.73 2.14 -10.62
CA GLU A 107 8.09 3.47 -10.72
C GLU A 107 7.91 4.11 -9.33
N LEU A 108 7.54 3.32 -8.32
CA LEU A 108 7.43 3.80 -6.95
C LEU A 108 8.79 4.24 -6.38
N ASN A 109 9.87 3.51 -6.65
CA ASN A 109 11.22 3.90 -6.26
C ASN A 109 11.57 5.28 -6.83
N GLU A 110 11.39 5.47 -8.14
CA GLU A 110 11.70 6.75 -8.80
C GLU A 110 10.90 7.92 -8.19
N ILE A 111 9.59 7.72 -8.00
CA ILE A 111 8.71 8.74 -7.42
C ILE A 111 9.13 9.05 -5.98
N PHE A 112 9.39 8.03 -5.17
CA PHE A 112 9.73 8.20 -3.76
C PHE A 112 11.11 8.85 -3.59
N SER A 113 12.14 8.34 -4.27
CA SER A 113 13.49 8.91 -4.26
C SER A 113 13.48 10.38 -4.61
N LYS A 114 12.76 10.76 -5.67
CA LYS A 114 12.67 12.16 -6.10
C LYS A 114 11.91 13.04 -5.11
N LYS A 115 10.85 12.51 -4.50
CA LYS A 115 9.98 13.30 -3.60
C LYS A 115 10.61 13.50 -2.22
N TYR A 116 11.35 12.52 -1.71
CA TYR A 116 11.90 12.52 -0.35
C TYR A 116 13.42 12.63 -0.29
N ASP A 117 14.07 12.87 -1.44
CA ASP A 117 15.52 13.05 -1.56
C ASP A 117 16.32 11.90 -0.91
N CYS A 118 16.00 10.67 -1.29
CA CYS A 118 16.64 9.46 -0.76
C CYS A 118 17.07 8.50 -1.86
N ASN A 119 18.13 7.74 -1.59
CA ASN A 119 18.63 6.70 -2.49
C ASN A 119 18.03 5.34 -2.12
N ILE A 120 17.43 4.66 -3.10
CA ILE A 120 16.66 3.42 -2.92
C ILE A 120 17.30 2.27 -3.69
#